data_AF-A0A3G8RB54-F1
#
_entry.id   AF-A0A3G8RB54-F1
#
_cell.length_a   1.000
_cell.length_b   1.000
_cell.length_c   1.000
_cell.angle_alpha   90.00
_cell.angle_beta   90.00
_cell.angle_gamma   90.00
#
_symmetry.space_group_name_H-M   'P 1'
#
loop_
_entity.id
_entity.type
_entity.pdbx_description
1 polymer ?
#
loop_
_entity_poly.entity_id
_entity_poly.type
_entity_poly.pdbx_seq_one_letter_code
_entity_poly.pdbx_strand_id
1 'polypeptide(L)' 'MDLSVPSHANIEYMIEGIKTKLRMASGAAMQASAFSLEQYEDIHDVYDMVISKPNLSISEVEAIVSELGRLRKSS' A
#
# COMPACT_ATOMS: atom_id res chain seq x y z
N MET A 1 -10.70 -12.80 4.30
CA MET A 1 -10.56 -11.84 3.19
C MET A 1 -9.86 -12.58 2.08
N ASP A 2 -10.35 -12.48 0.84
CA ASP A 2 -9.71 -13.11 -0.32
C ASP A 2 -9.10 -12.00 -1.18
N LEU A 3 -7.77 -11.87 -1.15
CA LEU A 3 -7.04 -10.83 -1.87
C LEU A 3 -6.84 -11.15 -3.36
N SER A 4 -7.25 -12.33 -3.82
CA SER A 4 -7.24 -12.63 -5.27
C SER A 4 -8.40 -11.96 -6.03
N VAL A 5 -9.34 -11.34 -5.31
CA VAL A 5 -10.51 -10.68 -5.87
C VAL A 5 -10.38 -9.16 -5.70
N PRO A 6 -10.21 -8.37 -6.78
CA PRO A 6 -10.14 -6.93 -6.69
C PRO A 6 -11.39 -6.32 -6.03
N SER A 7 -11.20 -5.58 -4.94
CA SER A 7 -12.26 -4.84 -4.27
C SER A 7 -11.70 -3.66 -3.46
N HIS A 8 -12.51 -2.62 -3.27
CA HIS A 8 -12.11 -1.46 -2.46
C HIS A 8 -11.81 -1.85 -1.00
N ALA A 9 -12.55 -2.83 -0.45
CA ALA A 9 -12.29 -3.36 0.88
C ALA A 9 -10.90 -4.04 0.97
N ASN A 10 -10.49 -4.73 -0.10
CA ASN A 10 -9.15 -5.33 -0.15
C ASN A 10 -8.06 -4.27 -0.35
N ILE A 11 -8.31 -3.22 -1.13
CA ILE A 11 -7.39 -2.06 -1.20
C ILE A 11 -7.21 -1.46 0.20
N GLU A 12 -8.30 -1.21 0.92
CA GLU A 12 -8.25 -0.67 2.28
C GLU A 12 -7.43 -1.56 3.21
N TYR A 13 -7.68 -2.87 3.17
CA TYR A 13 -6.91 -3.84 3.95
C TYR A 13 -5.41 -3.77 3.64
N MET A 14 -5.03 -3.73 2.37
CA MET A 14 -3.62 -3.69 1.95
C MET A 14 -2.93 -2.39 2.36
N ILE A 15 -3.57 -1.25 2.11
CA ILE A 15 -3.02 0.07 2.46
C ILE A 15 -2.87 0.22 3.98
N GLU A 16 -3.82 -0.26 4.78
CA GLU A 16 -3.71 -0.25 6.24
C GLU A 16 -2.60 -1.18 6.76
N GLY A 17 -2.42 -2.34 6.13
CA GLY A 17 -1.31 -3.24 6.44
C GLY A 17 0.05 -2.60 6.16
N ILE A 18 0.21 -1.96 5.00
CA ILE A 18 1.44 -1.23 4.64
C ILE A 18 1.68 -0.08 5.62
N LYS A 19 0.66 0.74 5.89
CA LYS A 19 0.73 1.87 6.85
C LYS A 19 1.21 1.42 8.23
N THR A 20 0.67 0.31 8.72
CA THR A 20 1.06 -0.30 9.99
C THR A 20 2.53 -0.74 9.96
N LYS A 21 2.95 -1.40 8.88
CA LYS A 21 4.34 -1.87 8.72
C LYS A 21 5.35 -0.73 8.67
N LEU A 22 5.00 0.37 7.99
CA LEU A 22 5.81 1.58 7.89
C LEU A 22 5.77 2.45 9.16
N ARG A 23 4.95 2.10 10.15
CA ARG A 23 4.72 2.88 11.39
C ARG A 23 4.29 4.32 11.10
N MET A 24 3.45 4.52 10.09
CA MET A 24 2.96 5.84 9.71
C MET A 24 1.69 6.18 10.49
N ALA A 25 1.77 7.18 11.38
CA ALA A 25 0.67 7.54 12.28
C ALA A 25 -0.57 8.10 11.54
N SER A 26 -0.36 8.85 10.46
CA SER A 26 -1.41 9.37 9.58
C SER A 26 -0.79 10.19 8.43
N GLY A 27 -1.34 10.09 7.22
CA GLY A 27 -0.97 10.97 6.11
C GLY A 27 -1.91 10.77 4.92
N ALA A 28 -2.23 11.86 4.21
CA ALA A 28 -3.10 11.83 3.03
C ALA A 28 -2.56 10.94 1.88
N ALA A 29 -1.29 10.53 1.95
CA ALA A 29 -0.69 9.56 1.02
C ALA A 29 -1.11 8.10 1.29
N MET A 30 -1.58 7.79 2.51
CA MET A 30 -1.95 6.44 2.94
C MET A 30 -3.46 6.28 3.14
N GLN A 31 -4.27 7.15 2.55
CA GLN A 31 -5.73 6.98 2.56
C GLN A 31 -6.11 6.01 1.44
N ALA A 32 -6.76 4.90 1.78
CA ALA A 32 -7.19 3.89 0.81
C ALA A 32 -8.10 4.47 -0.29
N SER A 33 -8.91 5.48 0.05
CA SER A 33 -9.79 6.19 -0.88
C SER A 33 -9.05 6.97 -1.98
N ALA A 34 -7.73 7.11 -1.88
CA ALA A 34 -6.91 7.76 -2.90
C ALA A 34 -6.43 6.78 -3.99
N PHE A 35 -6.75 5.49 -3.86
CA PHE A 35 -6.36 4.44 -4.80
C PHE A 35 -7.60 3.87 -5.48
N SER A 36 -7.45 3.48 -6.74
CA SER A 36 -8.54 2.89 -7.54
C SER A 36 -8.31 1.39 -7.77
N LEU A 37 -9.35 0.68 -8.22
CA LEU A 37 -9.23 -0.73 -8.62
C LEU A 37 -8.30 -0.95 -9.82
N GLU A 38 -7.98 0.09 -10.58
CA GLU A 38 -7.06 -0.04 -11.73
C GLU A 38 -5.63 -0.34 -11.29
N GLN A 39 -5.25 0.08 -10.09
CA GLN A 39 -3.92 -0.17 -9.53
C GLN A 39 -3.90 -1.40 -8.60
N TYR A 40 -4.95 -2.22 -8.59
CA TYR A 40 -5.11 -3.28 -7.59
C TYR A 40 -3.92 -4.25 -7.55
N GLU A 41 -3.50 -4.74 -8.71
CA GLU A 41 -2.37 -5.67 -8.83
C GLU A 41 -1.06 -5.04 -8.34
N ASP A 42 -0.78 -3.80 -8.73
CA ASP A 42 0.44 -3.10 -8.27
C ASP A 42 0.42 -2.86 -6.75
N ILE A 43 -0.74 -2.54 -6.18
CA ILE A 43 -0.91 -2.39 -4.73
C ILE A 43 -0.69 -3.73 -4.03
N HIS A 44 -1.21 -4.82 -4.60
CA HIS A 44 -1.05 -6.17 -4.07
C HIS A 44 0.41 -6.61 -4.07
N ASP A 45 1.15 -6.36 -5.14
CA ASP A 45 2.58 -6.64 -5.23
C ASP A 45 3.39 -5.86 -4.17
N VAL A 46 3.08 -4.58 -3.98
CA VAL A 46 3.71 -3.77 -2.94
C VAL A 46 3.36 -4.31 -1.55
N TYR A 47 2.10 -4.68 -1.32
CA TYR A 47 1.64 -5.25 -0.05
C TYR A 47 2.41 -6.53 0.30
N ASP A 48 2.49 -7.48 -0.63
CA ASP A 48 3.18 -8.76 -0.43
C ASP A 48 4.68 -8.58 -0.15
N MET A 49 5.33 -7.68 -0.90
CA MET A 49 6.71 -7.31 -0.65
C MET A 49 6.91 -6.71 0.76
N VAL A 50 6.01 -5.83 1.20
CA VAL A 50 6.12 -5.13 2.48
C VAL A 50 5.87 -6.07 3.67
N ILE A 51 4.83 -6.90 3.59
CA ILE A 51 4.44 -7.78 4.71
C ILE A 51 5.41 -8.95 4.90
N SER A 52 6.03 -9.44 3.81
CA SER A 52 7.01 -10.52 3.85
C SER A 52 8.32 -10.14 4.55
N LYS A 53 8.65 -8.83 4.63
CA LYS A 53 9.88 -8.36 5.27
C LYS A 53 9.73 -8.26 6.79
N PRO A 54 10.63 -8.84 7.60
CA PRO A 54 10.54 -8.71 9.07
C PRO A 54 10.77 -7.27 9.54
N ASN A 55 11.75 -6.59 8.95
CA ASN A 55 12.10 -5.19 9.22
C ASN A 55 12.34 -4.47 7.88
N LEU A 56 12.19 -3.15 7.90
CA LEU A 56 12.49 -2.27 6.77
C LEU A 56 13.54 -1.25 7.20
N SER A 57 14.54 -1.04 6.34
CA SER A 57 15.47 0.07 6.46
C SER A 57 14.81 1.40 6.09
N ILE A 58 15.45 2.51 6.44
CA ILE A 58 14.95 3.86 6.13
C ILE A 58 14.79 4.05 4.61
N SER A 59 15.78 3.63 3.82
CA SER A 59 15.73 3.76 2.36
C SER A 59 14.61 2.93 1.73
N GLU A 60 14.31 1.75 2.28
CA GLU A 60 13.17 0.95 1.83
C GLU A 60 11.84 1.63 2.16
N VAL A 61 11.70 2.20 3.37
CA VAL A 61 10.52 2.98 3.75
C VAL A 61 10.33 4.15 2.78
N GLU A 62 11.38 4.90 2.47
CA GLU A 62 11.33 6.01 1.52
C GLU A 62 10.94 5.56 0.11
N ALA A 63 11.49 4.44 -0.37
CA ALA A 63 11.15 3.88 -1.67
C ALA A 63 9.68 3.44 -1.76
N ILE A 64 9.18 2.75 -0.73
CA ILE A 64 7.78 2.30 -0.66
C ILE A 64 6.83 3.51 -0.63
N VAL A 65 7.14 4.53 0.17
CA VAL A 65 6.34 5.77 0.23
C VAL A 65 6.33 6.48 -1.12
N SER A 66 7.47 6.52 -1.83
CA SER A 66 7.55 7.08 -3.18
C SER A 66 6.65 6.33 -4.16
N GLU A 67 6.69 5.00 -4.12
CA GLU A 67 5.90 4.15 -5.03
C GLU A 67 4.41 4.29 -4.79
N LEU A 68 3.95 4.24 -3.53
CA LEU A 68 2.55 4.50 -3.18
C LEU A 68 2.10 5.90 -3.62
N GLY A 69 3.00 6.88 -3.56
CA GLY A 69 2.76 8.23 -4.07
C GLY A 69 2.55 8.29 -5.59
N ARG A 70 3.11 7.36 -6.36
CA ARG A 70 2.90 7.23 -7.81
C ARG A 70 1.60 6.53 -8.12
N LEU A 71 1.30 5.42 -7.45
CA LEU A 71 0.07 4.65 -7.64
C LEU A 71 -1.18 5.52 -7.42
N ARG A 72 -1.17 6.36 -6.38
CA ARG A 72 -2.24 7.33 -6.10
C ARG A 72 -2.49 8.36 -7.22
N LYS A 73 -1.45 8.71 -7.99
CA LYS A 73 -1.53 9.80 -8.99
C LYS A 73 -2.14 9.37 -10.32
N SER A 74 -2.46 8.09 -10.49
CA SER A 74 -2.98 7.55 -11.74
C SER A 74 -4.51 7.72 -11.86
N SER A 75 -5.05 8.89 -11.49
CA SER A 75 -6.48 9.24 -11.61
C SER A 75 -6.67 10.66 -12.10
#